data_AF-A0A261WP99-F1
#
_entry.id   AF-A0A261WP99-F1
#
_cell.length_a   1.000
_cell.length_b   1.000
_cell.length_c   1.000
_cell.angle_alpha   90.00
_cell.angle_beta   90.00
_cell.angle_gamma   90.00
#
_symmetry.space_group_name_H-M   'P 1'
#
loop_
_entity.id
_entity.type
_entity.pdbx_description
1 polymer ?
#
loop_
_entity_poly.entity_id
_entity_poly.type
_entity_poly.pdbx_seq_one_letter_code
_entity_poly.pdbx_strand_id
1 'polypeptide(L)' 'MAIISTKATDAQRVWLKQYEDQTCFEPLHQEEFDSGEMNFAAVARANIDWFEAWSTDAHLAIQRNNPADPDEDDSHAAG' A
#
# COMPACT_ATOMS: atom_id res chain seq x y z
N MET A 1 2.63 -12.05 -8.20
CA MET A 1 4.04 -12.30 -7.89
C MET A 1 4.13 -12.92 -6.50
N ALA A 2 5.29 -13.41 -6.10
CA ALA A 2 5.34 -14.57 -5.22
C ALA A 2 5.09 -14.22 -3.75
N ILE A 3 4.15 -14.93 -3.13
CA ILE A 3 4.18 -15.19 -1.69
C ILE A 3 5.42 -16.06 -1.44
N ILE A 4 6.52 -15.42 -1.06
CA ILE A 4 7.85 -16.04 -0.90
C ILE A 4 8.06 -16.61 0.50
N SER A 5 7.28 -16.18 1.50
CA SER A 5 7.45 -16.67 2.87
C SER A 5 7.40 -18.20 2.90
N THR A 6 8.39 -18.81 3.54
CA THR A 6 8.52 -20.25 3.79
C THR A 6 7.97 -20.64 5.15
N LYS A 7 7.79 -19.68 6.07
CA LYS A 7 7.27 -19.90 7.43
C LYS A 7 5.77 -19.63 7.58
N ALA A 8 5.13 -19.00 6.59
CA ALA A 8 3.70 -18.71 6.66
C ALA A 8 2.86 -19.99 6.66
N THR A 9 1.96 -20.07 7.63
CA THR A 9 0.87 -21.05 7.66
C THR A 9 -0.09 -20.83 6.48
N ASP A 10 -0.93 -21.82 6.17
CA ASP A 10 -1.88 -21.72 5.07
C ASP A 10 -2.82 -20.51 5.21
N ALA A 11 -3.34 -20.24 6.40
CA ALA A 11 -4.20 -19.09 6.66
C ALA A 11 -3.46 -17.75 6.43
N GLN A 12 -2.19 -17.69 6.80
CA GLN A 12 -1.34 -16.51 6.58
C GLN A 12 -1.03 -16.31 5.09
N ARG A 13 -0.77 -17.39 4.34
CA ARG A 13 -0.62 -17.34 2.89
C ARG A 13 -1.90 -16.87 2.20
N VAL A 14 -3.07 -17.33 2.65
CA VAL A 14 -4.36 -16.84 2.14
C VAL A 14 -4.50 -15.34 2.38
N TRP A 15 -4.10 -14.84 3.55
CA TRP A 15 -4.13 -13.40 3.82
C TRP A 15 -3.16 -12.61 2.93
N LEU A 16 -1.92 -13.08 2.76
CA LEU A 16 -0.94 -12.45 1.86
C LEU A 16 -1.46 -12.42 0.41
N LYS A 17 -2.11 -13.50 -0.03
CA LYS A 17 -2.74 -13.56 -1.35
C LYS A 17 -3.87 -12.56 -1.48
N GLN A 18 -4.74 -12.47 -0.47
CA GLN A 18 -5.84 -11.52 -0.46
C GLN A 18 -5.31 -10.08 -0.53
N TYR A 19 -4.27 -9.74 0.24
CA TYR A 19 -3.65 -8.43 0.19
C TYR A 19 -3.17 -8.11 -1.23
N GLU A 20 -2.44 -9.03 -1.87
CA GLU A 20 -1.97 -8.84 -3.24
C GLU A 20 -3.13 -8.68 -4.24
N ASP A 21 -4.14 -9.56 -4.17
CA ASP A 21 -5.28 -9.54 -5.09
C ASP A 21 -6.10 -8.24 -4.99
N GLN A 22 -6.21 -7.65 -3.79
CA GLN A 22 -7.02 -6.46 -3.54
C GLN A 22 -6.24 -5.16 -3.78
N THR A 23 -4.95 -5.14 -3.47
CA THR A 23 -4.12 -3.93 -3.56
C THR A 23 -3.33 -3.84 -4.87
N CYS A 24 -3.16 -4.97 -5.57
CA CYS A 24 -2.23 -5.14 -6.69
C CYS A 24 -0.75 -4.92 -6.32
N PHE A 25 -0.40 -4.93 -5.03
CA PHE A 25 0.97 -4.80 -4.54
C PHE A 25 1.45 -6.09 -3.88
N GLU A 26 2.76 -6.34 -3.96
CA GLU A 26 3.38 -7.45 -3.25
C GLU A 26 3.33 -7.23 -1.73
N PRO A 27 3.04 -8.28 -0.93
CA PRO A 27 3.12 -8.17 0.51
C PRO A 27 4.55 -7.92 0.99
N LEU A 28 4.71 -6.86 1.79
CA LEU A 28 5.96 -6.45 2.43
C LEU A 28 6.34 -7.35 3.59
N HIS A 29 7.61 -7.32 3.99
CA HIS A 29 8.17 -7.93 5.20
C HIS A 29 8.05 -9.46 5.32
N GLN A 30 7.94 -10.17 4.21
CA GLN A 30 7.86 -11.64 4.22
C GLN A 30 9.17 -12.30 4.69
N GLU A 31 10.32 -11.70 4.39
CA GLU A 31 11.64 -12.21 4.79
C GLU A 31 11.89 -11.98 6.28
N GLU A 32 11.49 -10.83 6.82
CA GLU A 32 11.59 -10.49 8.24
C GLU A 32 10.66 -11.35 9.09
N PHE A 33 9.52 -11.78 8.53
CA PHE A 33 8.71 -12.81 9.15
C PHE A 33 9.40 -14.18 9.13
N ASP A 34 10.02 -14.55 8.01
CA ASP A 34 10.75 -15.83 7.88
C ASP A 34 11.99 -15.91 8.78
N SER A 35 12.71 -14.79 8.98
CA SER A 35 13.87 -14.68 9.88
C SER A 35 13.48 -14.62 11.35
N GLY A 36 12.22 -14.30 11.65
CA GLY A 36 11.70 -14.14 13.01
C GLY A 36 11.92 -12.75 13.60
N GLU A 37 12.43 -11.79 12.83
CA GLU A 37 12.52 -10.37 13.21
C GLU A 37 11.14 -9.76 13.44
N MET A 38 10.14 -10.21 12.68
CA MET A 38 8.74 -9.82 12.83
C MET A 38 7.84 -11.03 13.04
N ASN A 39 6.80 -10.88 13.85
CA ASN A 39 5.69 -11.82 13.84
C ASN A 39 4.69 -11.47 12.73
N PHE A 40 3.83 -12.42 12.34
CA PHE A 40 2.90 -12.20 11.23
C PHE A 40 1.90 -11.05 11.49
N ALA A 41 1.49 -10.83 12.74
CA ALA A 41 0.58 -9.73 13.06
C ALA A 41 1.23 -8.37 12.80
N ALA A 42 2.53 -8.24 13.10
CA ALA A 42 3.31 -7.04 12.79
C ALA A 42 3.45 -6.85 11.27
N VAL A 43 3.71 -7.92 10.51
CA VAL A 43 3.78 -7.86 9.04
C VAL A 43 2.45 -7.44 8.43
N ALA A 44 1.33 -8.05 8.86
CA ALA A 44 0.00 -7.71 8.36
C ALA A 44 -0.33 -6.24 8.65
N ARG A 45 0.02 -5.75 9.84
CA ARG A 45 -0.16 -4.35 10.20
C ARG A 45 0.67 -3.40 9.34
N ALA A 46 1.96 -3.68 9.17
CA ALA A 46 2.84 -2.87 8.34
C ALA A 46 2.36 -2.77 6.89
N ASN A 47 1.84 -3.86 6.33
CA ASN A 47 1.23 -3.87 5.00
C ASN A 47 -0.03 -3.00 4.91
N ILE A 48 -0.92 -3.09 5.91
CA ILE A 48 -2.13 -2.25 5.98
C ILE A 48 -1.74 -0.77 6.08
N ASP A 49 -0.89 -0.42 7.05
CA ASP A 49 -0.49 0.97 7.31
C ASP A 49 0.20 1.57 6.06
N TRP A 50 1.06 0.79 5.38
CA TRP A 50 1.69 1.21 4.13
C TRP A 50 0.67 1.44 3.02
N PHE A 51 -0.29 0.53 2.82
CA PHE A 51 -1.30 0.67 1.76
C PHE A 51 -2.26 1.84 2.03
N GLU A 52 -2.64 2.07 3.29
CA GLU A 52 -3.45 3.23 3.68
C GLU A 52 -2.74 4.55 3.36
N ALA A 53 -1.44 4.65 3.67
CA ALA A 53 -0.65 5.82 3.33
C ALA A 53 -0.53 6.00 1.81
N TRP A 54 -0.12 4.95 1.09
CA TRP A 54 0.06 4.99 -0.36
C TRP A 54 -1.25 5.35 -1.10
N SER A 55 -2.36 4.73 -0.72
CA SER A 55 -3.65 4.95 -1.38
C SER A 55 -4.19 6.35 -1.13
N THR A 56 -3.95 6.92 0.05
CA THR A 56 -4.29 8.32 0.36
C THR A 56 -3.49 9.27 -0.53
N ASP A 57 -2.18 9.09 -0.62
CA ASP A 57 -1.31 9.93 -1.45
C ASP A 57 -1.68 9.82 -2.94
N ALA A 58 -1.94 8.60 -3.42
CA ALA A 58 -2.36 8.35 -4.79
C ALA A 58 -3.71 9.02 -5.09
N HIS A 59 -4.68 8.92 -4.19
CA HIS A 59 -5.99 9.57 -4.32
C HIS A 59 -5.85 11.09 -4.44
N LEU A 60 -5.07 11.71 -3.54
CA LEU A 60 -4.84 13.16 -3.56
C LEU A 60 -4.10 13.61 -4.83
N ALA A 61 -3.12 12.84 -5.29
CA ALA A 61 -2.39 13.13 -6.53
C ALA A 61 -3.28 13.05 -7.78
N ILE A 62 -4.18 12.07 -7.83
CA ILE A 62 -5.15 11.94 -8.93
C ILE A 62 -6.15 13.09 -8.88
N GLN A 63 -6.65 13.45 -7.70
CA GLN A 63 -7.57 14.56 -7.52
C GLN A 63 -6.94 15.89 -7.95
N ARG A 64 -5.70 16.17 -7.54
CA ARG A 64 -4.97 17.40 -7.91
C ARG A 64 -4.80 17.54 -9.42
N ASN A 65 -4.58 16.44 -10.14
CA ASN A 65 -4.37 16.46 -11.58
C ASN A 65 -5.67 16.20 -12.37
N ASN A 66 -6.84 16.43 -11.77
CA ASN A 66 -8.11 16.21 -12.42
C ASN A 66 -8.31 17.25 -13.54
N PRO A 67 -8.39 16.84 -14.82
CA PRO A 67 -8.51 17.79 -15.94
C PRO A 67 -9.85 18.56 -15.96
N ALA A 68 -10.83 18.16 -15.15
CA ALA A 68 -12.10 18.86 -14.98
C ALA A 68 -12.07 19.90 -13.85
N ASP A 69 -11.00 19.95 -13.07
CA ASP A 69 -10.78 20.90 -11.98
C ASP A 69 -9.62 21.80 -12.41
N PRO A 70 -9.88 22.87 -13.19
CA PRO A 70 -8.82 23.78 -13.60
C PRO A 70 -8.27 24.44 -12.34
N ASP A 71 -6.96 24.32 -12.10
CA ASP A 71 -6.26 25.00 -11.02
C ASP A 71 -6.77 26.45 -10.88
N GLU A 72 -7.27 26.84 -9.70
CA GLU A 72 -7.60 28.24 -9.37
C GLU A 72 -6.33 29.12 -9.26
N ASP A 73 -5.32 28.91 -10.11
CA ASP A 73 -4.01 29.56 -10.00
C ASP A 73 -3.70 30.47 -11.20
N ASP A 74 -4.66 31.32 -11.56
CA ASP A 74 -4.48 32.39 -12.55
C ASP A 74 -5.07 33.73 -12.07
N SER A 75 -5.03 33.98 -10.75
CA SER A 75 -5.57 35.21 -10.14
C SER A 75 -4.63 35.87 -9.13
N HIS A 76 -3.33 35.92 -9.41
CA HIS A 76 -2.46 36.90 -8.75
C HIS A 76 -1.38 37.48 -9.69
N ALA A 77 -1.84 38.08 -10.78
CA ALA A 77 -1.05 39.02 -11.58
C ALA A 77 -1.89 40.25 -11.96
N ALA A 78 -2.27 41.08 -10.97
CA ALA A 78 -2.52 42.52 -11.13
C ALA A 78 -2.94 43.13 -9.78
N GLY A 79 -2.19 44.13 -9.32
CA GLY A 79 -2.51 44.94 -8.14
C GLY A 79 -1.29 45.62 -7.56
#